data_AF-A0AA96W946-F1
#
_entry.id   AF-A0AA96W946-F1
#
_cell.length_a   1.000
_cell.length_b   1.000
_cell.length_c   1.000
_cell.angle_alpha   90.00
_cell.angle_beta   90.00
_cell.angle_gamma   90.00
#
_symmetry.space_group_name_H-M   'P 1'
#
loop_
_entity.id
_entity.type
_entity.pdbx_description
1 polymer ?
#
loop_
_entity_poly.entity_id
_entity_poly.type
_entity_poly.pdbx_seq_one_letter_code
_entity_poly.pdbx_strand_id
1 'polypeptide(L)'
;MHRDDASRPTWSIGAVARQVGLPVKVVRHWSDVGVVTPVGRTGGGYRRYDAAGVARLHLARTLRDLGMGLGDIRAALDREGGLTEVAATHVEALEAQIRRLRTHQAVLRTVTRRTTHEGLALMTRTAHLSPDERRALVHDFLTDTLGDLEVPHFREGLLAAGSDIPEDPTDEQVEAWLELGELIADGDLRPAVRRMAEYAARQKRGVRDASVAEEMRALTDTWTARVREAMRAGTAADSPAADQIVVDVVAAWLPSRANTDPTVHSDGTEARALLCEQLTAAAEPAVERFWQLLCVLGGRPAPAGIAEEGRWLVTALRANPAPGARAAVLEALYTDDTDPWPGGVLNAFTRVQDTVHALVRAATPERFDRPTPCEAWTVRDLLGHLVWENIIWGGLAQGTPPTVGHTEDHLGDDHIAAFETAAAGAREAFLRPGVLDRSFGPAPGRRVVEQLLVELLVHGWDLATALGLDRDLEPDVARAALPVVREIYDALPRTAGGSIAPARPTPEHAPALDQVAASLGRRIPG
;
A
#
# COMPACT_ATOMS: atom_id res chain seq x y z
N MET A 1 -6.14 94.65 -29.36
CA MET A 1 -4.92 94.52 -28.56
C MET A 1 -5.00 93.17 -27.81
N HIS A 2 -4.88 92.05 -28.52
CA HIS A 2 -3.67 91.19 -28.55
C HIS A 2 -3.04 90.99 -27.16
N ARG A 3 -3.39 89.86 -26.53
CA ARG A 3 -2.58 89.19 -25.50
C ARG A 3 -2.11 87.88 -26.11
N ASP A 4 -0.79 87.72 -26.15
CA ASP A 4 -0.06 86.56 -26.66
C ASP A 4 -0.49 85.25 -25.97
N ASP A 5 -0.89 84.26 -26.78
CA ASP A 5 -0.97 82.86 -26.35
C ASP A 5 0.46 82.30 -26.36
N ALA A 6 1.04 82.13 -25.18
CA ALA A 6 2.38 81.59 -25.02
C ALA A 6 2.44 80.17 -25.62
N SER A 7 3.10 80.03 -26.77
CA SER A 7 3.25 78.77 -27.50
C SER A 7 3.79 77.67 -26.58
N ARG A 8 2.98 76.66 -26.27
CA ARG A 8 3.42 75.48 -25.50
C ARG A 8 4.68 74.89 -26.13
N PRO A 9 5.71 74.53 -25.34
CA PRO A 9 6.96 74.01 -25.88
C PRO A 9 6.68 72.74 -26.69
N THR A 10 7.22 72.71 -27.91
CA THR A 10 7.19 71.53 -28.77
C THR A 10 8.61 71.02 -28.99
N TRP A 11 8.76 69.72 -29.22
CA TRP A 11 10.04 69.05 -29.43
C TRP A 11 10.12 68.49 -30.84
N SER A 12 11.33 68.49 -31.42
CA SER A 12 11.59 67.78 -32.68
C SER A 12 11.58 66.27 -32.44
N ILE A 13 11.35 65.49 -33.49
CA ILE A 13 11.42 64.03 -33.43
C ILE A 13 12.75 63.51 -32.84
N GLY A 14 13.87 64.20 -33.09
CA GLY A 14 15.17 63.86 -32.52
C GLY A 14 15.28 64.13 -31.02
N ALA A 15 14.70 65.24 -30.55
CA ALA A 15 14.65 65.57 -29.12
C ALA A 15 13.73 64.59 -28.36
N VAL A 16 12.56 64.27 -28.92
CA VAL A 16 11.63 63.28 -28.35
C VAL A 16 12.23 61.89 -28.32
N ALA A 17 12.87 61.45 -29.41
CA ALA A 17 13.57 60.17 -29.47
C ALA A 17 14.60 60.02 -28.35
N ARG A 18 15.38 61.08 -28.08
CA ARG A 18 16.35 61.11 -26.97
C ARG A 18 15.66 61.06 -25.60
N GLN A 19 14.59 61.83 -25.42
CA GLN A 19 13.85 61.91 -24.15
C GLN A 19 13.13 60.60 -23.79
N VAL A 20 12.53 59.93 -24.79
CA VAL A 20 11.84 58.65 -24.64
C VAL A 20 12.82 57.47 -24.68
N GLY A 21 14.07 57.69 -25.10
CA GLY A 21 15.10 56.66 -25.24
C GLY A 21 14.80 55.66 -26.37
N LEU A 22 14.15 56.11 -27.44
CA LEU A 22 13.84 55.31 -28.63
C LEU A 22 14.67 55.78 -29.84
N PRO A 23 15.07 54.90 -30.77
CA PRO A 23 15.65 55.35 -32.03
C PRO A 23 14.68 56.26 -32.80
N VAL A 24 15.20 57.30 -33.47
CA VAL A 24 14.37 58.22 -34.28
C VAL A 24 13.52 57.49 -35.32
N LYS A 25 14.04 56.38 -35.89
CA LYS A 25 13.30 55.51 -36.82
C LYS A 25 12.06 54.84 -36.18
N VAL A 26 12.13 54.49 -34.89
CA VAL A 26 11.02 53.87 -34.15
C VAL A 26 9.96 54.90 -33.83
N VAL A 27 10.34 56.09 -33.34
CA VAL A 27 9.39 57.20 -33.12
C VAL A 27 8.70 57.60 -34.43
N ARG A 28 9.44 57.59 -35.55
CA ARG A 28 8.87 57.84 -36.88
C ARG A 28 7.83 56.76 -37.25
N HIS A 29 8.20 55.49 -37.15
CA HIS A 29 7.29 54.39 -37.43
C HIS A 29 6.04 54.41 -36.55
N TRP A 30 6.19 54.66 -35.25
CA TRP A 30 5.06 54.76 -34.31
C TRP A 30 4.16 55.96 -34.61
N SER A 31 4.75 57.06 -35.08
CA SER A 31 3.97 58.20 -35.57
C SER A 31 3.23 57.88 -36.87
N ASP A 32 3.83 57.11 -37.77
CA ASP A 32 3.23 56.73 -39.05
C ASP A 32 2.08 55.72 -38.88
N VAL A 33 2.18 54.81 -37.91
CA VAL A 33 1.11 53.84 -37.58
C VAL A 33 0.08 54.38 -36.58
N GLY A 34 0.19 55.66 -36.19
CA GLY A 34 -0.82 56.35 -35.39
C GLY A 34 -0.75 56.12 -33.88
N VAL A 35 0.35 55.55 -33.36
CA VAL A 35 0.58 55.45 -31.91
C VAL A 35 0.79 56.83 -31.28
N VAL A 36 1.29 57.81 -32.03
CA VAL A 36 1.39 59.21 -31.61
C VAL A 36 1.18 60.17 -32.77
N THR A 37 0.34 61.18 -32.58
CA THR A 37 0.07 62.21 -33.60
C THR A 37 0.97 63.43 -33.35
N PRO A 38 1.75 63.89 -34.34
CA PRO A 38 2.53 65.12 -34.19
C PRO A 38 1.59 66.34 -34.20
N VAL A 39 1.81 67.29 -33.29
CA VAL A 39 1.01 68.52 -33.17
C VAL A 39 1.25 69.52 -34.30
N GLY A 40 2.28 69.30 -35.11
CA GLY A 40 2.57 70.13 -36.27
C GLY A 40 3.87 69.72 -36.96
N ARG A 41 4.26 70.49 -37.97
CA ARG A 41 5.54 70.36 -38.65
C ARG A 41 6.26 71.70 -38.69
N THR A 42 7.60 71.68 -38.70
CA THR A 42 8.38 72.90 -38.95
C THR A 42 8.25 73.35 -40.40
N GLY A 43 8.68 74.57 -40.73
CA GLY A 43 8.71 75.08 -42.12
C GLY A 43 9.54 74.22 -43.10
N GLY A 44 10.44 73.39 -42.58
CA GLY A 44 11.19 72.38 -43.35
C GLY A 44 10.57 70.96 -43.33
N GLY A 45 9.34 70.80 -42.85
CA GLY A 45 8.59 69.54 -42.90
C GLY A 45 8.83 68.55 -41.74
N TYR A 46 9.63 68.88 -40.72
CA TYR A 46 9.95 67.98 -39.61
C TYR A 46 8.82 67.91 -38.57
N ARG A 47 8.43 66.69 -38.15
CA ARG A 47 7.41 66.44 -37.11
C ARG A 47 7.76 67.11 -35.77
N ARG A 48 6.76 67.71 -35.14
CA ARG A 48 6.82 68.33 -33.80
C ARG A 48 5.82 67.65 -32.87
N TYR A 49 6.23 67.44 -31.63
CA TYR A 49 5.41 66.80 -30.59
C TYR A 49 5.34 67.73 -29.38
N ASP A 50 4.20 67.75 -28.71
CA ASP A 50 4.01 68.44 -27.44
C ASP A 50 4.25 67.48 -26.25
N ALA A 51 4.00 67.94 -25.04
CA ALA A 51 4.25 67.17 -23.83
C ALA A 51 3.34 65.92 -23.76
N ALA A 52 2.11 66.02 -24.26
CA ALA A 52 1.17 64.89 -24.33
C ALA A 52 1.69 63.81 -25.29
N GLY A 53 2.20 64.21 -26.47
CA GLY A 53 2.84 63.30 -27.41
C GLY A 53 4.06 62.58 -26.83
N VAL A 54 4.88 63.28 -26.03
CA VAL A 54 6.03 62.68 -25.33
C VAL A 54 5.58 61.67 -24.26
N ALA A 55 4.61 62.04 -23.41
CA ALA A 55 4.08 61.14 -22.39
C ALA A 55 3.43 59.88 -23.01
N ARG A 56 2.69 60.05 -24.10
CA ARG A 56 2.09 58.95 -24.87
C ARG A 56 3.15 57.99 -25.42
N LEU A 57 4.29 58.51 -25.88
CA LEU A 57 5.40 57.70 -26.37
C LEU A 57 6.13 56.94 -25.24
N HIS A 58 6.29 57.54 -24.07
CA HIS A 58 6.80 56.82 -22.89
C HIS A 58 5.89 55.65 -22.50
N LEU A 59 4.58 55.89 -22.46
CA LEU A 59 3.61 54.84 -22.12
C LEU A 59 3.56 53.73 -23.17
N ALA A 60 3.54 54.08 -24.46
CA ALA A 60 3.61 53.11 -25.56
C ALA A 60 4.88 52.24 -25.48
N ARG A 61 6.02 52.81 -25.07
CA ARG A 61 7.25 52.06 -24.83
C ARG A 61 7.10 51.07 -23.69
N THR A 62 6.62 51.50 -22.54
CA THR A 62 6.41 50.61 -21.38
C THR A 62 5.52 49.42 -21.75
N LEU A 63 4.41 49.66 -22.46
CA LEU A 63 3.50 48.59 -22.89
C LEU A 63 4.14 47.64 -23.91
N ARG A 64 4.99 48.16 -24.80
CA ARG A 64 5.73 47.35 -25.78
C ARG A 64 6.78 46.49 -25.10
N ASP A 65 7.47 47.02 -24.09
CA ASP A 65 8.46 46.28 -23.28
C ASP A 65 7.77 45.17 -22.46
N LEU A 66 6.50 45.35 -22.11
CA LEU A 66 5.62 44.34 -21.51
C LEU A 66 5.02 43.33 -22.51
N GLY A 67 5.45 43.37 -23.78
CA GLY A 67 5.05 42.39 -24.80
C GLY A 67 3.80 42.72 -25.61
N MET A 68 3.15 43.87 -25.37
CA MET A 68 1.92 44.24 -26.07
C MET A 68 2.15 44.55 -27.56
N GLY A 69 1.21 44.17 -28.41
CA GLY A 69 1.22 44.47 -29.85
C GLY A 69 0.99 45.97 -30.12
N LEU A 70 1.61 46.52 -31.16
CA LEU A 70 1.45 47.95 -31.51
C LEU A 70 0.00 48.34 -31.85
N GLY A 71 -0.81 47.40 -32.36
CA GLY A 71 -2.24 47.60 -32.61
C GLY A 71 -3.04 47.78 -31.33
N ASP A 72 -2.80 46.93 -30.32
CA ASP A 72 -3.47 46.97 -29.02
C ASP A 72 -3.03 48.19 -28.21
N ILE A 73 -1.73 48.54 -28.27
CA ILE A 73 -1.19 49.76 -27.66
C ILE A 73 -1.92 50.99 -28.21
N ARG A 74 -2.14 51.07 -29.52
CA ARG A 74 -2.87 52.18 -30.13
C ARG A 74 -4.32 52.23 -29.63
N ALA A 75 -5.04 51.11 -29.68
CA ALA A 75 -6.43 51.03 -29.24
C ALA A 75 -6.60 51.38 -27.76
N ALA A 76 -5.69 50.91 -26.90
CA ALA A 76 -5.67 51.20 -25.47
C ALA A 76 -5.44 52.68 -25.16
N LEU A 77 -4.54 53.33 -25.91
CA LEU A 77 -4.20 54.73 -25.73
C LEU A 77 -5.25 55.69 -26.32
N ASP A 78 -6.11 55.23 -27.23
CA ASP A 78 -7.15 56.05 -27.87
C ASP A 78 -8.49 56.11 -27.10
N ARG A 79 -8.71 55.18 -26.16
CA ARG A 79 -9.93 55.10 -25.33
C ARG A 79 -9.67 55.45 -23.88
N GLU A 80 -10.58 56.22 -23.29
CA GLU A 80 -10.62 56.44 -21.84
C GLU A 80 -10.91 55.09 -21.14
N GLY A 81 -10.06 54.68 -20.20
CA GLY A 81 -10.12 53.35 -19.56
C GLY A 81 -9.57 52.17 -20.38
N GLY A 82 -9.21 52.38 -21.65
CA GLY A 82 -8.76 51.30 -22.56
C GLY A 82 -7.47 50.60 -22.13
N LEU A 83 -6.56 51.33 -21.46
CA LEU A 83 -5.32 50.76 -20.89
C LEU A 83 -5.61 49.69 -19.82
N THR A 84 -6.54 49.97 -18.90
CA THR A 84 -6.88 49.05 -17.81
C THR A 84 -7.60 47.82 -18.35
N GLU A 85 -8.51 48.01 -19.31
CA GLU A 85 -9.25 46.94 -19.97
C GLU A 85 -8.31 45.98 -20.72
N VAL A 86 -7.43 46.52 -21.57
CA VAL A 86 -6.46 45.73 -22.34
C VAL A 86 -5.43 45.05 -21.41
N ALA A 87 -4.98 45.73 -20.35
CA ALA A 87 -4.07 45.14 -19.37
C ALA A 87 -4.71 43.97 -18.60
N ALA A 88 -5.97 44.11 -18.17
CA ALA A 88 -6.70 43.06 -17.47
C ALA A 88 -6.87 41.81 -18.36
N THR A 89 -7.30 41.98 -19.62
CA THR A 89 -7.40 40.88 -20.57
C THR A 89 -6.06 40.19 -20.82
N HIS A 90 -4.95 40.95 -20.87
CA HIS A 90 -3.63 40.38 -21.07
C HIS A 90 -3.12 39.62 -19.83
N VAL A 91 -3.41 40.11 -18.62
CA VAL A 91 -3.13 39.41 -17.36
C VAL A 91 -3.86 38.07 -17.34
N GLU A 92 -5.16 38.05 -17.61
CA GLU A 92 -5.96 36.81 -17.65
C GLU A 92 -5.40 35.80 -18.67
N ALA A 93 -4.99 36.26 -19.85
CA ALA A 93 -4.39 35.42 -20.88
C ALA A 93 -3.04 34.83 -20.46
N LEU A 94 -2.17 35.63 -19.83
CA LEU A 94 -0.88 35.18 -19.32
C LEU A 94 -1.04 34.20 -18.17
N GLU A 95 -1.95 34.45 -17.24
CA GLU A 95 -2.25 33.51 -16.15
C GLU A 95 -2.75 32.16 -16.69
N ALA A 96 -3.62 32.16 -17.71
CA ALA A 96 -4.06 30.93 -18.37
C ALA A 96 -2.92 30.20 -19.09
N GLN A 97 -1.93 30.92 -19.61
CA GLN A 97 -0.73 30.33 -20.22
C GLN A 97 0.21 29.74 -19.17
N ILE A 98 0.42 30.43 -18.05
CA ILE A 98 1.23 29.95 -16.91
C ILE A 98 0.64 28.65 -16.35
N ARG A 99 -0.69 28.59 -16.14
CA ARG A 99 -1.37 27.37 -15.68
C ARG A 99 -1.06 26.19 -16.61
N ARG A 100 -1.25 26.36 -17.93
CA ARG A 100 -0.94 25.33 -18.94
C ARG A 100 0.52 24.87 -18.89
N LEU A 101 1.46 25.82 -18.77
CA LEU A 101 2.90 25.50 -18.73
C LEU A 101 3.29 24.74 -17.45
N ARG A 102 2.69 25.07 -16.30
CA ARG A 102 2.91 24.33 -15.05
C ARG A 102 2.38 22.91 -15.13
N THR A 103 1.18 22.71 -15.67
CA THR A 103 0.62 21.37 -15.90
C THR A 103 1.55 20.54 -16.81
N HIS A 104 2.00 21.10 -17.93
CA HIS A 104 2.96 20.42 -18.81
C HIS A 104 4.28 20.08 -18.09
N GLN A 105 4.80 21.01 -17.27
CA GLN A 105 6.02 20.78 -16.52
C GLN A 105 5.89 19.64 -15.51
N ALA A 106 4.80 19.59 -14.74
CA ALA A 106 4.54 18.53 -13.78
C ALA A 106 4.42 17.16 -14.48
N VAL A 107 3.65 17.11 -15.58
CA VAL A 107 3.51 15.90 -16.42
C VAL A 107 4.87 15.39 -16.90
N LEU A 108 5.72 16.27 -17.45
CA LEU A 108 7.05 15.88 -17.95
C LEU A 108 7.99 15.42 -16.83
N ARG A 109 7.91 16.00 -15.63
CA ARG A 109 8.67 15.54 -14.46
C ARG A 109 8.26 14.12 -14.04
N THR A 110 6.98 13.79 -14.10
CA THR A 110 6.50 12.45 -13.79
C THR A 110 6.93 11.43 -14.87
N VAL A 111 6.91 11.80 -16.16
CA VAL A 111 7.42 10.95 -17.25
C VAL A 111 8.89 10.59 -17.06
N THR A 112 9.70 11.50 -16.52
CA THR A 112 11.11 11.17 -16.20
C THR A 112 11.27 10.16 -15.06
N ARG A 113 10.20 9.83 -14.33
CA ARG A 113 10.21 8.92 -13.16
C ARG A 113 9.54 7.56 -13.38
N ARG A 114 8.62 7.39 -14.35
CA ARG A 114 7.92 6.11 -14.64
C ARG A 114 8.08 5.67 -16.10
N THR A 115 8.36 4.38 -16.33
CA THR A 115 8.81 3.82 -17.63
C THR A 115 7.84 2.85 -18.31
N THR A 116 6.52 2.93 -18.09
CA THR A 116 5.55 2.01 -18.73
C THR A 116 4.70 2.68 -19.82
N HIS A 117 4.43 1.96 -20.91
CA HIS A 117 3.66 2.43 -22.07
C HIS A 117 2.15 2.61 -21.78
N GLU A 118 1.56 1.81 -20.88
CA GLU A 118 0.15 1.92 -20.50
C GLU A 118 -0.13 3.18 -19.66
N GLY A 119 0.77 3.54 -18.76
CA GLY A 119 0.70 4.81 -18.00
C GLY A 119 0.72 6.03 -18.93
N LEU A 120 1.51 6.00 -20.01
CA LEU A 120 1.57 7.05 -21.04
C LEU A 120 0.25 7.22 -21.83
N ALA A 121 -0.46 6.13 -22.13
CA ALA A 121 -1.73 6.15 -22.86
C ALA A 121 -2.92 6.60 -22.00
N LEU A 122 -2.89 6.26 -20.71
CA LEU A 122 -3.84 6.80 -19.74
C LEU A 122 -3.54 8.29 -19.50
N MET A 123 -2.29 8.68 -19.25
CA MET A 123 -1.82 10.07 -19.10
C MET A 123 -2.23 10.98 -20.26
N THR A 124 -2.07 10.53 -21.51
CA THR A 124 -2.41 11.34 -22.70
C THR A 124 -3.92 11.62 -22.75
N ARG A 125 -4.76 10.67 -22.30
CA ARG A 125 -6.19 10.90 -22.16
C ARG A 125 -6.47 11.86 -20.99
N THR A 126 -5.86 11.67 -19.83
CA THR A 126 -6.17 12.47 -18.62
C THR A 126 -5.63 13.90 -18.65
N ALA A 127 -4.50 14.16 -19.32
CA ALA A 127 -3.91 15.50 -19.45
C ALA A 127 -4.72 16.46 -20.34
N HIS A 128 -5.64 15.92 -21.16
CA HIS A 128 -6.54 16.71 -22.00
C HIS A 128 -7.96 16.86 -21.44
N LEU A 129 -8.27 16.22 -20.31
CA LEU A 129 -9.58 16.34 -19.67
C LEU A 129 -9.72 17.71 -18.99
N SER A 130 -10.83 18.38 -19.28
CA SER A 130 -11.29 19.53 -18.52
C SER A 130 -11.55 19.16 -17.05
N PRO A 131 -11.57 20.14 -16.12
CA PRO A 131 -11.93 19.91 -14.72
C PRO A 131 -13.29 19.21 -14.55
N ASP A 132 -14.24 19.46 -15.46
CA ASP A 132 -15.56 18.84 -15.44
C ASP A 132 -15.49 17.35 -15.81
N GLU A 133 -14.70 17.00 -16.83
CA GLU A 133 -14.51 15.61 -17.25
C GLU A 133 -13.74 14.77 -16.23
N ARG A 134 -12.79 15.39 -15.50
CA ARG A 134 -12.07 14.71 -14.40
C ARG A 134 -13.00 14.39 -13.23
N ARG A 135 -13.81 15.36 -12.80
CA ARG A 135 -14.82 15.15 -11.74
C ARG A 135 -15.85 14.11 -12.15
N ALA A 136 -16.25 14.10 -13.43
CA ALA A 136 -17.14 13.09 -13.98
C ALA A 136 -16.56 11.67 -13.85
N LEU A 137 -15.28 11.43 -14.13
CA LEU A 137 -14.69 10.09 -14.04
C LEU A 137 -14.83 9.43 -12.66
N VAL A 138 -14.48 10.14 -11.58
CA VAL A 138 -14.61 9.61 -10.21
C VAL A 138 -16.08 9.46 -9.84
N HIS A 139 -16.92 10.41 -10.25
CA HIS A 139 -18.35 10.36 -9.97
C HIS A 139 -19.05 9.21 -10.69
N ASP A 140 -18.75 8.99 -11.97
CA ASP A 140 -19.26 7.91 -12.81
C ASP A 140 -18.77 6.56 -12.29
N PHE A 141 -17.48 6.45 -11.95
CA PHE A 141 -16.93 5.27 -11.29
C PHE A 141 -17.74 4.92 -10.02
N LEU A 142 -17.97 5.88 -9.13
CA LEU A 142 -18.74 5.66 -7.91
C LEU A 142 -20.20 5.34 -8.20
N THR A 143 -20.82 6.02 -9.16
CA THR A 143 -22.21 5.78 -9.56
C THR A 143 -22.40 4.38 -10.10
N ASP A 144 -21.56 3.95 -11.04
CA ASP A 144 -21.60 2.61 -11.62
C ASP A 144 -21.29 1.53 -10.58
N THR A 145 -20.35 1.80 -9.66
CA THR A 145 -19.93 0.81 -8.65
C THR A 145 -21.00 0.60 -7.59
N LEU A 146 -21.59 1.70 -7.11
CA LEU A 146 -22.62 1.66 -6.06
C LEU A 146 -23.97 1.19 -6.62
N GLY A 147 -24.28 1.50 -7.89
CA GLY A 147 -25.50 1.06 -8.55
C GLY A 147 -26.76 1.40 -7.75
N ASP A 148 -27.47 0.36 -7.33
CA ASP A 148 -28.74 0.40 -6.60
C ASP A 148 -28.61 0.48 -5.07
N LEU A 149 -27.38 0.58 -4.54
CA LEU A 149 -27.15 0.64 -3.10
C LEU A 149 -27.53 2.00 -2.50
N GLU A 150 -28.43 1.98 -1.52
CA GLU A 150 -28.83 3.16 -0.72
C GLU A 150 -27.78 3.50 0.34
N VAL A 151 -26.68 4.11 -0.10
CA VAL A 151 -25.53 4.51 0.76
C VAL A 151 -25.10 5.97 0.56
N PRO A 152 -26.00 6.96 0.69
CA PRO A 152 -25.71 8.37 0.39
C PRO A 152 -24.52 8.91 1.20
N HIS A 153 -24.46 8.59 2.49
CA HIS A 153 -23.39 9.05 3.38
C HIS A 153 -22.02 8.45 3.07
N PHE A 154 -21.97 7.21 2.58
CA PHE A 154 -20.73 6.57 2.14
C PHE A 154 -20.18 7.26 0.89
N ARG A 155 -21.07 7.53 -0.08
CA ARG A 155 -20.74 8.28 -1.30
C ARG A 155 -20.24 9.69 -0.96
N GLU A 156 -20.94 10.41 -0.11
CA GLU A 156 -20.55 11.76 0.34
C GLU A 156 -19.18 11.75 1.02
N GLY A 157 -18.90 10.78 1.88
CA GLY A 157 -17.60 10.63 2.54
C GLY A 157 -16.44 10.45 1.56
N LEU A 158 -16.63 9.62 0.51
CA LEU A 158 -15.63 9.42 -0.55
C LEU A 158 -15.44 10.70 -1.38
N LEU A 159 -16.52 11.38 -1.75
CA LEU A 159 -16.43 12.60 -2.56
C LEU A 159 -15.83 13.78 -1.78
N ALA A 160 -16.14 13.89 -0.49
CA ALA A 160 -15.57 14.89 0.42
C ALA A 160 -14.06 14.70 0.62
N ALA A 161 -13.52 13.52 0.26
CA ALA A 161 -12.12 13.24 0.48
C ALA A 161 -11.17 13.94 -0.50
N GLY A 162 -11.67 14.34 -1.68
CA GLY A 162 -10.93 14.98 -2.76
C GLY A 162 -11.15 14.23 -4.08
N SER A 163 -12.07 14.71 -4.92
CA SER A 163 -12.44 14.08 -6.20
C SER A 163 -11.89 14.80 -7.44
N ASP A 164 -11.07 15.84 -7.24
CA ASP A 164 -10.44 16.59 -8.31
C ASP A 164 -9.02 16.99 -7.94
N ILE A 165 -8.22 17.26 -8.97
CA ILE A 165 -6.89 17.85 -8.86
C ILE A 165 -7.04 19.39 -8.80
N PRO A 166 -6.38 20.09 -7.85
CA PRO A 166 -6.47 21.55 -7.75
C PRO A 166 -5.88 22.26 -8.98
N GLU A 167 -6.19 23.54 -9.16
CA GLU A 167 -5.74 24.34 -10.33
C GLU A 167 -4.21 24.46 -10.45
N ASP A 168 -3.50 24.46 -9.32
CA ASP A 168 -2.04 24.51 -9.24
C ASP A 168 -1.56 23.30 -8.41
N PRO A 169 -1.55 22.09 -9.00
CA PRO A 169 -1.28 20.87 -8.25
C PRO A 169 0.19 20.70 -7.94
N THR A 170 0.48 20.08 -6.79
CA THR A 170 1.82 19.61 -6.47
C THR A 170 2.20 18.40 -7.33
N ASP A 171 3.50 18.12 -7.44
CA ASP A 171 4.00 16.90 -8.12
C ASP A 171 3.35 15.63 -7.51
N GLU A 172 3.16 15.59 -6.19
CA GLU A 172 2.51 14.50 -5.46
C GLU A 172 1.02 14.33 -5.84
N GLN A 173 0.29 15.43 -6.03
CA GLN A 173 -1.11 15.40 -6.45
C GLN A 173 -1.28 14.92 -7.90
N VAL A 174 -0.34 15.27 -8.78
CA VAL A 174 -0.32 14.76 -10.16
C VAL A 174 -0.05 13.26 -10.17
N GLU A 175 0.93 12.79 -9.41
CA GLU A 175 1.23 11.35 -9.28
C GLU A 175 0.03 10.58 -8.71
N ALA A 176 -0.62 11.13 -7.67
CA ALA A 176 -1.81 10.51 -7.08
C ALA A 176 -2.99 10.42 -8.06
N TRP A 177 -3.19 11.44 -8.90
CA TRP A 177 -4.24 11.43 -9.92
C TRP A 177 -4.02 10.36 -11.00
N LEU A 178 -2.76 10.17 -11.41
CA LEU A 178 -2.41 9.15 -12.41
C LEU A 178 -2.61 7.74 -11.87
N GLU A 179 -2.11 7.50 -10.65
CA GLU A 179 -2.30 6.22 -9.98
C GLU A 179 -3.78 5.92 -9.71
N LEU A 180 -4.58 6.94 -9.38
CA LEU A 180 -6.03 6.79 -9.23
C LEU A 180 -6.69 6.31 -10.53
N GLY A 181 -6.25 6.86 -11.67
CA GLY A 181 -6.71 6.41 -12.98
C GLY A 181 -6.36 4.96 -13.27
N GLU A 182 -5.12 4.55 -12.97
CA GLU A 182 -4.64 3.16 -13.12
C GLU A 182 -5.48 2.21 -12.25
N LEU A 183 -5.64 2.56 -10.97
CA LEU A 183 -6.40 1.77 -10.00
C LEU A 183 -7.88 1.59 -10.38
N ILE A 184 -8.50 2.62 -10.99
CA ILE A 184 -9.87 2.54 -11.53
C ILE A 184 -9.92 1.65 -12.78
N ALA A 185 -8.87 1.66 -13.60
CA ALA A 185 -8.79 0.91 -14.85
C ALA A 185 -8.47 -0.58 -14.64
N ASP A 186 -7.65 -0.92 -13.65
CA ASP A 186 -7.20 -2.30 -13.34
C ASP A 186 -8.34 -3.23 -12.92
N GLY A 187 -9.52 -2.68 -12.59
CA GLY A 187 -10.76 -3.43 -12.40
C GLY A 187 -10.97 -4.02 -11.00
N ASP A 188 -9.89 -4.23 -10.23
CA ASP A 188 -9.96 -4.80 -8.86
C ASP A 188 -10.56 -3.86 -7.82
N LEU A 189 -10.47 -2.54 -8.03
CA LEU A 189 -11.02 -1.54 -7.13
C LEU A 189 -12.55 -1.60 -7.07
N ARG A 190 -13.22 -1.80 -8.22
CA ARG A 190 -14.68 -1.80 -8.33
C ARG A 190 -15.36 -2.85 -7.43
N PRO A 191 -14.99 -4.15 -7.48
CA PRO A 191 -15.60 -5.14 -6.60
C PRO A 191 -15.25 -4.89 -5.12
N ALA A 192 -14.06 -4.35 -4.81
CA ALA A 192 -13.67 -4.05 -3.43
C ALA A 192 -14.49 -2.88 -2.83
N VAL A 193 -14.65 -1.78 -3.58
CA VAL A 193 -15.50 -0.64 -3.18
C VAL A 193 -16.96 -1.08 -3.03
N ARG A 194 -17.46 -1.93 -3.93
CA ARG A 194 -18.84 -2.46 -3.82
C ARG A 194 -19.04 -3.29 -2.54
N ARG A 195 -18.12 -4.20 -2.19
CA ARG A 195 -18.20 -4.96 -0.92
C ARG A 195 -18.23 -4.03 0.30
N MET A 196 -17.40 -2.99 0.30
CA MET A 196 -17.38 -2.01 1.39
C MET A 196 -18.70 -1.22 1.49
N ALA A 197 -19.29 -0.84 0.35
CA ALA A 197 -20.58 -0.18 0.29
C ALA A 197 -21.73 -1.08 0.78
N GLU A 198 -21.76 -2.35 0.37
CA GLU A 198 -22.75 -3.34 0.82
C GLU A 198 -22.66 -3.55 2.35
N TYR A 199 -21.45 -3.57 2.91
CA TYR A 199 -21.24 -3.59 4.35
C TYR A 199 -21.79 -2.33 5.02
N ALA A 200 -21.48 -1.14 4.48
CA ALA A 200 -21.97 0.13 5.01
C ALA A 200 -23.51 0.23 5.01
N ALA A 201 -24.15 -0.27 3.94
CA ALA A 201 -25.61 -0.35 3.81
C ALA A 201 -26.24 -1.21 4.90
N ARG A 202 -25.71 -2.43 5.11
CA ARG A 202 -26.21 -3.36 6.14
C ARG A 202 -26.07 -2.80 7.56
N GLN A 203 -24.97 -2.10 7.82
CA GLN A 203 -24.67 -1.52 9.13
C GLN A 203 -25.37 -0.16 9.36
N LYS A 204 -26.12 0.36 8.39
CA LYS A 204 -26.79 1.69 8.43
C LYS A 204 -25.88 2.81 8.92
N ARG A 205 -24.59 2.76 8.58
CA ARG A 205 -23.61 3.76 9.01
C ARG A 205 -23.83 5.06 8.22
N GLY A 206 -24.62 5.97 8.79
CA GLY A 206 -24.83 7.32 8.27
C GLY A 206 -23.69 8.28 8.61
N VAL A 207 -23.80 9.54 8.15
CA VAL A 207 -22.83 10.61 8.48
C VAL A 207 -22.55 10.59 9.97
N ARG A 208 -21.29 10.33 10.29
CA ARG A 208 -20.77 10.42 11.63
C ARG A 208 -20.46 11.88 11.87
N ASP A 209 -20.98 12.42 12.97
CA ASP A 209 -20.50 13.70 13.49
C ASP A 209 -18.97 13.67 13.63
N ALA A 210 -18.32 14.83 13.59
CA ALA A 210 -16.86 14.94 13.64
C ALA A 210 -16.27 14.20 14.85
N SER A 211 -16.99 14.21 15.98
CA SER A 211 -16.68 13.47 17.21
C SER A 211 -16.63 11.96 17.00
N VAL A 212 -17.64 11.37 16.37
CA VAL A 212 -17.72 9.93 16.11
C VAL A 212 -16.66 9.49 15.08
N ALA A 213 -16.30 10.38 14.14
CA ALA A 213 -15.18 10.12 13.23
C ALA A 213 -13.83 10.14 13.95
N GLU A 214 -13.65 11.00 14.95
CA GLU A 214 -12.46 11.06 15.80
C GLU A 214 -12.34 9.83 16.71
N GLU A 215 -13.43 9.40 17.34
CA GLU A 215 -13.48 8.16 18.12
C GLU A 215 -13.08 6.93 17.30
N MET A 216 -13.53 6.85 16.04
CA MET A 216 -13.18 5.73 15.15
C MET A 216 -11.73 5.76 14.70
N ARG A 217 -11.16 6.95 14.51
CA ARG A 217 -9.71 7.11 14.25
C ARG A 217 -8.92 6.67 15.48
N ALA A 218 -9.27 7.14 16.66
CA ALA A 218 -8.62 6.75 17.91
C ALA A 218 -8.71 5.23 18.17
N LEU A 219 -9.85 4.61 17.87
CA LEU A 219 -9.99 3.15 17.93
C LEU A 219 -9.08 2.46 16.92
N THR A 220 -8.99 2.98 15.70
CA THR A 220 -8.11 2.45 14.65
C THR A 220 -6.64 2.52 15.04
N ASP A 221 -6.20 3.67 15.54
CA ASP A 221 -4.84 3.88 16.03
C ASP A 221 -4.52 2.93 17.19
N THR A 222 -5.48 2.72 18.08
CA THR A 222 -5.34 1.82 19.24
C THR A 222 -5.09 0.37 18.81
N TRP A 223 -5.97 -0.20 17.97
CA TRP A 223 -5.84 -1.61 17.60
C TRP A 223 -4.64 -1.83 16.67
N THR A 224 -4.35 -0.90 15.75
CA THR A 224 -3.17 -1.02 14.86
C THR A 224 -1.87 -0.95 15.64
N ALA A 225 -1.76 -0.07 16.64
CA ALA A 225 -0.58 -0.03 17.50
C ALA A 225 -0.36 -1.36 18.25
N ARG A 226 -1.44 -1.95 18.78
CA ARG A 226 -1.38 -3.22 19.49
C ARG A 226 -0.97 -4.39 18.59
N VAL A 227 -1.53 -4.45 17.38
CA VAL A 227 -1.17 -5.47 16.39
C VAL A 227 0.28 -5.31 15.92
N ARG A 228 0.74 -4.08 15.67
CA ARG A 228 2.15 -3.79 15.33
C ARG A 228 3.11 -4.25 16.42
N GLU A 229 2.77 -4.06 17.68
CA GLU A 229 3.56 -4.55 18.81
C GLU A 229 3.64 -6.08 18.80
N ALA A 230 2.51 -6.76 18.62
CA ALA A 230 2.47 -8.22 18.53
C ALA A 230 3.29 -8.77 17.35
N MET A 231 3.20 -8.13 16.18
CA MET A 231 3.99 -8.49 15.00
C MET A 231 5.49 -8.28 15.24
N ARG A 232 5.91 -7.17 15.86
CA ARG A 232 7.33 -6.94 16.22
C ARG A 232 7.85 -7.94 17.24
N ALA A 233 6.98 -8.41 18.14
CA ALA A 233 7.30 -9.47 19.09
C ALA A 233 7.34 -10.87 18.45
N GLY A 234 7.00 -11.01 17.15
CA GLY A 234 6.97 -12.28 16.45
C GLY A 234 5.75 -13.15 16.77
N THR A 235 4.68 -12.58 17.35
CA THR A 235 3.46 -13.33 17.65
C THR A 235 2.75 -13.70 16.34
N ALA A 236 2.71 -15.00 16.03
CA ALA A 236 1.93 -15.50 14.89
C ALA A 236 0.43 -15.27 15.12
N ALA A 237 -0.27 -14.80 14.07
CA ALA A 237 -1.68 -14.43 14.16
C ALA A 237 -2.58 -15.59 14.56
N ASP A 238 -2.26 -16.81 14.14
CA ASP A 238 -3.01 -18.02 14.42
C ASP A 238 -2.56 -18.78 15.68
N SER A 239 -1.65 -18.18 16.46
CA SER A 239 -1.18 -18.73 17.73
C SER A 239 -2.19 -18.48 18.88
N PRO A 240 -2.13 -19.28 19.96
CA PRO A 240 -2.90 -19.02 21.17
C PRO A 240 -2.54 -17.68 21.83
N ALA A 241 -1.29 -17.23 21.69
CA ALA A 241 -0.83 -15.95 22.24
C ALA A 241 -1.53 -14.74 21.58
N ALA A 242 -2.02 -14.89 20.35
CA ALA A 242 -2.80 -13.86 19.67
C ALA A 242 -4.19 -13.64 20.32
N ASP A 243 -4.72 -14.60 21.09
CA ASP A 243 -6.04 -14.47 21.71
C ASP A 243 -6.10 -13.28 22.68
N GLN A 244 -5.04 -13.05 23.46
CA GLN A 244 -4.99 -11.89 24.36
C GLN A 244 -5.02 -10.56 23.58
N ILE A 245 -4.38 -10.50 22.41
CA ILE A 245 -4.43 -9.33 21.54
C ILE A 245 -5.85 -9.10 21.02
N VAL A 246 -6.54 -10.18 20.63
CA VAL A 246 -7.95 -10.12 20.21
C VAL A 246 -8.84 -9.63 21.36
N VAL A 247 -8.67 -10.16 22.58
CA VAL A 247 -9.42 -9.71 23.78
C VAL A 247 -9.25 -8.21 23.99
N ASP A 248 -8.01 -7.71 23.97
CA ASP A 248 -7.72 -6.28 24.19
C ASP A 248 -8.40 -5.40 23.11
N VAL A 249 -8.33 -5.82 21.84
CA VAL A 249 -8.93 -5.09 20.71
C VAL A 249 -10.46 -5.13 20.75
N VAL A 250 -11.06 -6.29 21.04
CA VAL A 250 -12.52 -6.41 21.16
C VAL A 250 -13.03 -5.57 22.32
N ALA A 251 -12.34 -5.55 23.46
CA ALA A 251 -12.69 -4.70 24.59
C ALA A 251 -12.69 -3.21 24.24
N ALA A 252 -11.72 -2.74 23.44
CA ALA A 252 -11.69 -1.36 22.94
C ALA A 252 -12.78 -1.08 21.88
N TRP A 253 -13.15 -2.09 21.10
CA TRP A 253 -14.12 -1.97 20.00
C TRP A 253 -15.57 -2.01 20.45
N LEU A 254 -15.92 -2.84 21.46
CA LEU A 254 -17.29 -3.06 21.93
C LEU A 254 -18.06 -1.76 22.28
N PRO A 255 -17.49 -0.75 22.95
CA PRO A 255 -18.19 0.50 23.23
C PRO A 255 -18.72 1.21 21.98
N SER A 256 -18.03 1.05 20.85
CA SER A 256 -18.46 1.62 19.57
C SER A 256 -19.73 0.99 18.99
N ARG A 257 -20.17 -0.15 19.55
CA ARG A 257 -21.33 -0.93 19.10
C ARG A 257 -22.61 -0.66 19.86
N ALA A 258 -22.52 -0.06 21.04
CA ALA A 258 -23.66 0.24 21.90
C ALA A 258 -24.80 1.01 21.19
N ASN A 259 -24.47 1.80 20.16
CA ASN A 259 -25.43 2.59 19.39
C ASN A 259 -25.92 1.91 18.09
N THR A 260 -25.28 0.84 17.64
CA THR A 260 -25.57 0.19 16.35
C THR A 260 -26.18 -1.21 16.49
N ASP A 261 -25.80 -1.95 17.54
CA ASP A 261 -26.35 -3.28 17.81
C ASP A 261 -26.30 -3.56 19.33
N PRO A 262 -27.44 -3.40 20.05
CA PRO A 262 -27.47 -3.57 21.50
C PRO A 262 -27.38 -5.04 21.95
N THR A 263 -27.42 -6.01 21.02
CA THR A 263 -27.34 -7.44 21.36
C THR A 263 -25.91 -7.90 21.66
N VAL A 264 -24.91 -7.15 21.17
CA VAL A 264 -23.49 -7.49 21.29
C VAL A 264 -22.81 -6.60 22.32
N HIS A 265 -22.74 -7.08 23.57
CA HIS A 265 -22.22 -6.31 24.71
C HIS A 265 -21.02 -6.94 25.44
N SER A 266 -20.54 -8.09 24.98
CA SER A 266 -19.40 -8.80 25.58
C SER A 266 -18.57 -9.51 24.53
N ASP A 267 -17.30 -9.80 24.85
CA ASP A 267 -16.45 -10.60 23.99
C ASP A 267 -16.98 -12.05 23.91
N GLY A 268 -17.17 -12.54 22.70
CA GLY A 268 -17.78 -13.82 22.38
C GLY A 268 -17.85 -14.04 20.87
N THR A 269 -18.37 -15.19 20.45
CA THR A 269 -18.37 -15.61 19.04
C THR A 269 -18.99 -14.57 18.10
N GLU A 270 -20.13 -14.00 18.48
CA GLU A 270 -20.84 -13.01 17.68
C GLU A 270 -20.05 -11.69 17.55
N ALA A 271 -19.50 -11.19 18.66
CA ALA A 271 -18.68 -9.98 18.68
C ALA A 271 -17.44 -10.11 17.77
N ARG A 272 -16.72 -11.22 17.90
CA ARG A 272 -15.51 -11.49 17.11
C ARG A 272 -15.82 -11.70 15.63
N ALA A 273 -16.92 -12.38 15.30
CA ALA A 273 -17.37 -12.55 13.92
C ALA A 273 -17.70 -11.21 13.25
N LEU A 274 -18.40 -10.32 13.96
CA LEU A 274 -18.74 -8.99 13.48
C LEU A 274 -17.51 -8.09 13.29
N LEU A 275 -16.56 -8.12 14.22
CA LEU A 275 -15.29 -7.40 14.07
C LEU A 275 -14.48 -7.95 12.90
N CYS A 276 -14.42 -9.28 12.73
CA CYS A 276 -13.74 -9.94 11.63
C CYS A 276 -14.34 -9.52 10.27
N GLU A 277 -15.68 -9.49 10.17
CA GLU A 277 -16.38 -9.00 8.99
C GLU A 277 -16.06 -7.52 8.72
N GLN A 278 -16.09 -6.67 9.76
CA GLN A 278 -15.77 -5.25 9.63
C GLN A 278 -14.35 -5.04 9.09
N LEU A 279 -13.36 -5.72 9.65
CA LEU A 279 -11.97 -5.59 9.24
C LEU A 279 -11.74 -6.17 7.86
N THR A 280 -12.39 -7.28 7.50
CA THR A 280 -12.32 -7.86 6.16
C THR A 280 -12.84 -6.87 5.10
N ALA A 281 -13.91 -6.12 5.41
CA ALA A 281 -14.44 -5.10 4.51
C ALA A 281 -13.60 -3.81 4.46
N ALA A 282 -12.92 -3.45 5.56
CA ALA A 282 -12.19 -2.20 5.70
C ALA A 282 -10.70 -2.28 5.30
N ALA A 283 -10.05 -3.44 5.49
CA ALA A 283 -8.62 -3.65 5.28
C ALA A 283 -8.30 -4.17 3.85
N GLU A 284 -9.07 -3.72 2.86
CA GLU A 284 -8.87 -4.04 1.44
C GLU A 284 -7.80 -3.10 0.86
N PRO A 285 -6.63 -3.60 0.42
CA PRO A 285 -5.50 -2.75 0.00
C PRO A 285 -5.86 -1.77 -1.11
N ALA A 286 -6.65 -2.18 -2.09
CA ALA A 286 -7.09 -1.31 -3.18
C ALA A 286 -7.97 -0.16 -2.69
N VAL A 287 -8.85 -0.43 -1.73
CA VAL A 287 -9.77 0.57 -1.15
C VAL A 287 -9.02 1.53 -0.24
N GLU A 288 -8.09 1.02 0.57
CA GLU A 288 -7.18 1.83 1.38
C GLU A 288 -6.37 2.77 0.50
N ARG A 289 -5.77 2.24 -0.58
CA ARG A 289 -4.96 3.04 -1.50
C ARG A 289 -5.81 4.09 -2.21
N PHE A 290 -7.01 3.71 -2.68
CA PHE A 290 -7.97 4.66 -3.24
C PHE A 290 -8.26 5.82 -2.28
N TRP A 291 -8.52 5.53 -1.01
CA TRP A 291 -8.78 6.57 -0.01
C TRP A 291 -7.57 7.48 0.24
N GLN A 292 -6.36 6.92 0.32
CA GLN A 292 -5.12 7.70 0.46
C GLN A 292 -4.93 8.66 -0.73
N LEU A 293 -5.16 8.18 -1.95
CA LEU A 293 -5.05 9.00 -3.17
C LEU A 293 -6.06 10.15 -3.14
N LEU A 294 -7.31 9.91 -2.74
CA LEU A 294 -8.31 10.97 -2.57
C LEU A 294 -7.85 12.01 -1.52
N CYS A 295 -7.31 11.58 -0.37
CA CYS A 295 -6.74 12.50 0.63
C CYS A 295 -5.64 13.40 0.07
N VAL A 296 -4.68 12.83 -0.67
CA VAL A 296 -3.59 13.57 -1.31
C VAL A 296 -4.16 14.60 -2.29
N LEU A 297 -5.11 14.19 -3.14
CA LEU A 297 -5.79 15.09 -4.07
C LEU A 297 -6.50 16.24 -3.34
N GLY A 298 -7.16 15.95 -2.22
CA GLY A 298 -7.79 16.93 -1.34
C GLY A 298 -6.82 17.79 -0.51
N GLY A 299 -5.50 17.62 -0.65
CA GLY A 299 -4.48 18.37 0.10
C GLY A 299 -4.40 18.00 1.58
N ARG A 300 -4.84 16.79 1.94
CA ARG A 300 -4.84 16.28 3.31
C ARG A 300 -3.80 15.17 3.44
N PRO A 301 -3.14 15.02 4.61
CA PRO A 301 -2.19 13.94 4.82
C PRO A 301 -2.88 12.59 4.63
N ALA A 302 -2.28 11.72 3.81
CA ALA A 302 -2.75 10.36 3.65
C ALA A 302 -2.62 9.60 4.99
N PRO A 303 -3.66 8.87 5.44
CA PRO A 303 -3.57 8.05 6.63
C PRO A 303 -2.57 6.92 6.43
N ALA A 304 -1.89 6.51 7.51
CA ALA A 304 -1.03 5.33 7.48
C ALA A 304 -1.84 4.09 7.09
N GLY A 305 -1.19 3.18 6.36
CA GLY A 305 -1.84 1.94 5.96
C GLY A 305 -2.16 1.03 7.14
N ILE A 306 -3.23 0.26 7.00
CA ILE A 306 -3.73 -0.68 8.03
C ILE A 306 -3.95 -2.08 7.48
N ALA A 307 -3.73 -2.31 6.19
CA ALA A 307 -4.05 -3.58 5.54
C ALA A 307 -3.25 -4.77 6.12
N GLU A 308 -2.00 -4.57 6.51
CA GLU A 308 -1.16 -5.64 7.07
C GLU A 308 -1.64 -6.04 8.47
N GLU A 309 -1.83 -5.05 9.34
CA GLU A 309 -2.36 -5.23 10.68
C GLU A 309 -3.78 -5.80 10.63
N GLY A 310 -4.59 -5.34 9.67
CA GLY A 310 -5.94 -5.84 9.44
C GLY A 310 -5.95 -7.31 9.04
N ARG A 311 -5.07 -7.73 8.12
CA ARG A 311 -4.91 -9.15 7.73
C ARG A 311 -4.46 -10.01 8.91
N TRP A 312 -3.52 -9.52 9.71
CA TRP A 312 -3.06 -10.20 10.92
C TRP A 312 -4.24 -10.38 11.90
N LEU A 313 -4.99 -9.32 12.19
CA LEU A 313 -6.08 -9.36 13.15
C LEU A 313 -7.28 -10.20 12.67
N VAL A 314 -7.62 -10.15 11.39
CA VAL A 314 -8.63 -11.04 10.77
C VAL A 314 -8.23 -12.51 10.93
N THR A 315 -6.95 -12.82 10.72
CA THR A 315 -6.42 -14.17 10.93
C THR A 315 -6.54 -14.58 12.39
N ALA A 316 -6.16 -13.70 13.32
CA ALA A 316 -6.27 -13.96 14.76
C ALA A 316 -7.70 -14.17 15.25
N LEU A 317 -8.65 -13.38 14.75
CA LEU A 317 -10.09 -13.54 15.04
C LEU A 317 -10.65 -14.86 14.52
N ARG A 318 -10.18 -15.35 13.36
CA ARG A 318 -10.61 -16.64 12.81
C ARG A 318 -9.99 -17.82 13.57
N ALA A 319 -8.74 -17.69 13.99
CA ALA A 319 -8.07 -18.70 14.82
C ALA A 319 -8.63 -18.77 16.25
N ASN A 320 -9.11 -17.63 16.77
CA ASN A 320 -9.67 -17.49 18.11
C ASN A 320 -11.12 -16.99 18.02
N PRO A 321 -12.08 -17.82 17.57
CA PRO A 321 -13.46 -17.39 17.33
C PRO A 321 -14.20 -17.02 18.62
N ALA A 322 -13.74 -17.49 19.78
CA ALA A 322 -14.22 -17.08 21.10
C ALA A 322 -13.05 -17.05 22.09
N PRO A 323 -13.14 -16.26 23.18
CA PRO A 323 -12.07 -16.17 24.18
C PRO A 323 -11.73 -17.55 24.74
N GLY A 324 -10.44 -17.90 24.74
CA GLY A 324 -9.93 -19.17 25.26
C GLY A 324 -10.29 -20.42 24.44
N ALA A 325 -11.05 -20.30 23.34
CA ALA A 325 -11.49 -21.46 22.56
C ALA A 325 -10.31 -22.26 22.00
N ARG A 326 -9.30 -21.57 21.46
CA ARG A 326 -8.09 -22.23 20.94
C ARG A 326 -7.28 -22.89 22.05
N ALA A 327 -7.15 -22.24 23.20
CA ALA A 327 -6.46 -22.79 24.35
C ALA A 327 -7.15 -24.07 24.86
N ALA A 328 -8.48 -24.09 24.92
CA ALA A 328 -9.25 -25.27 25.32
C ALA A 328 -9.09 -26.45 24.34
N VAL A 329 -9.06 -26.18 23.03
CA VAL A 329 -8.76 -27.21 22.02
C VAL A 329 -7.36 -27.77 22.23
N LEU A 330 -6.36 -26.90 22.39
CA LEU A 330 -4.97 -27.35 22.62
C LEU A 330 -4.82 -28.13 23.91
N GLU A 331 -5.48 -27.72 25.00
CA GLU A 331 -5.47 -28.47 26.26
C GLU A 331 -6.01 -29.90 26.06
N ALA A 332 -7.14 -30.04 25.36
CA ALA A 332 -7.70 -31.35 25.04
C ALA A 332 -6.72 -32.21 24.22
N LEU A 333 -6.08 -31.60 23.20
CA LEU A 333 -5.06 -32.25 22.37
C LEU A 333 -3.84 -32.71 23.20
N TYR A 334 -3.45 -31.92 24.19
CA TYR A 334 -2.30 -32.19 25.06
C TYR A 334 -2.58 -33.28 26.08
N THR A 335 -3.84 -33.46 26.49
CA THR A 335 -4.26 -34.52 27.42
C THR A 335 -4.42 -35.92 26.78
N ASP A 336 -4.43 -36.03 25.44
CA ASP A 336 -4.60 -37.33 24.75
C ASP A 336 -3.28 -38.11 24.66
N ASP A 337 -3.00 -39.03 25.58
CA ASP A 337 -1.77 -39.83 25.64
C ASP A 337 -1.59 -40.91 24.55
N THR A 338 -2.41 -40.91 23.50
CA THR A 338 -2.21 -41.83 22.37
C THR A 338 -0.90 -41.52 21.64
N ASP A 339 -0.03 -42.52 21.46
CA ASP A 339 1.18 -42.44 20.63
C ASP A 339 0.91 -43.16 19.29
N PRO A 340 0.60 -42.43 18.21
CA PRO A 340 0.30 -43.03 16.90
C PRO A 340 1.57 -43.43 16.13
N TRP A 341 2.76 -43.14 16.65
CA TRP A 341 4.00 -43.20 15.87
C TRP A 341 4.60 -44.62 15.84
N PRO A 342 5.08 -45.10 14.67
CA PRO A 342 5.69 -46.42 14.55
C PRO A 342 6.91 -46.60 15.48
N GLY A 343 6.77 -47.46 16.49
CA GLY A 343 7.81 -47.68 17.50
C GLY A 343 7.94 -46.55 18.54
N GLY A 344 6.95 -45.66 18.61
CA GLY A 344 6.89 -44.51 19.50
C GLY A 344 7.50 -43.24 18.92
N VAL A 345 7.08 -42.08 19.45
CA VAL A 345 7.45 -40.76 18.90
C VAL A 345 8.97 -40.54 18.77
N LEU A 346 9.76 -40.98 19.76
CA LEU A 346 11.22 -40.82 19.75
C LEU A 346 11.89 -41.67 18.66
N ASN A 347 11.36 -42.86 18.37
CA ASN A 347 11.85 -43.73 17.31
C ASN A 347 11.52 -43.15 15.93
N ALA A 348 10.29 -42.70 15.72
CA ALA A 348 9.89 -42.03 14.50
C ALA A 348 10.73 -40.76 14.27
N PHE A 349 10.94 -39.94 15.32
CA PHE A 349 11.77 -38.74 15.27
C PHE A 349 13.19 -39.04 14.82
N THR A 350 13.81 -40.04 15.44
CA THR A 350 15.16 -40.46 15.10
C THR A 350 15.28 -40.90 13.64
N ARG A 351 14.34 -41.73 13.15
CA ARG A 351 14.33 -42.22 11.76
C ARG A 351 14.21 -41.06 10.76
N VAL A 352 13.27 -40.15 10.99
CA VAL A 352 13.07 -38.99 10.13
C VAL A 352 14.30 -38.09 10.14
N GLN A 353 14.90 -37.82 11.31
CA GLN A 353 16.10 -37.00 11.43
C GLN A 353 17.29 -37.62 10.66
N ASP A 354 17.49 -38.95 10.76
CA ASP A 354 18.54 -39.65 10.02
C ASP A 354 18.29 -39.62 8.49
N THR A 355 17.04 -39.77 8.06
CA THR A 355 16.65 -39.66 6.63
C THR A 355 16.86 -38.24 6.09
N VAL A 356 16.49 -37.20 6.84
CA VAL A 356 16.74 -35.81 6.47
C VAL A 356 18.24 -35.52 6.44
N HIS A 357 19.02 -36.04 7.38
CA HIS A 357 20.47 -35.91 7.37
C HIS A 357 21.07 -36.43 6.05
N ALA A 358 20.61 -37.58 5.55
CA ALA A 358 21.07 -38.10 4.26
C ALA A 358 20.77 -37.13 3.10
N LEU A 359 19.61 -36.45 3.11
CA LEU A 359 19.25 -35.43 2.13
C LEU A 359 20.11 -34.17 2.25
N VAL A 360 20.39 -33.71 3.48
CA VAL A 360 21.32 -32.58 3.74
C VAL A 360 22.70 -32.87 3.14
N ARG A 361 23.22 -34.09 3.33
CA ARG A 361 24.51 -34.51 2.74
C ARG A 361 24.48 -34.57 1.21
N ALA A 362 23.31 -34.82 0.61
CA ALA A 362 23.14 -34.85 -0.84
C ALA A 362 22.98 -33.45 -1.47
N ALA A 363 22.65 -32.42 -0.67
CA ALA A 363 22.55 -31.05 -1.12
C ALA A 363 23.95 -30.45 -1.32
N THR A 364 24.41 -30.39 -2.58
CA THR A 364 25.70 -29.77 -2.90
C THR A 364 25.55 -28.24 -3.09
N PRO A 365 26.60 -27.44 -2.84
CA PRO A 365 26.54 -25.98 -2.96
C PRO A 365 26.04 -25.45 -4.31
N GLU A 366 26.26 -26.18 -5.42
CA GLU A 366 25.80 -25.79 -6.76
C GLU A 366 24.27 -25.82 -6.90
N ARG A 367 23.56 -26.42 -5.94
CA ARG A 367 22.10 -26.54 -5.92
C ARG A 367 21.44 -25.56 -4.95
N PHE A 368 22.22 -24.78 -4.21
CA PHE A 368 21.72 -23.93 -3.12
C PHE A 368 20.70 -22.89 -3.59
N ASP A 369 20.89 -22.31 -4.78
CA ASP A 369 19.99 -21.29 -5.32
C ASP A 369 18.72 -21.87 -5.97
N ARG A 370 18.53 -23.19 -5.97
CA ARG A 370 17.32 -23.80 -6.54
C ARG A 370 16.10 -23.45 -5.71
N PRO A 371 14.94 -23.17 -6.34
CA PRO A 371 13.70 -22.98 -5.63
C PRO A 371 13.24 -24.28 -4.97
N THR A 372 12.55 -24.16 -3.84
CA THR A 372 11.89 -25.27 -3.15
C THR A 372 10.37 -25.18 -3.30
N PRO A 373 9.61 -26.24 -2.99
CA PRO A 373 8.15 -26.16 -2.90
C PRO A 373 7.64 -25.26 -1.77
N CYS A 374 8.47 -24.94 -0.77
CA CYS A 374 8.17 -23.90 0.20
C CYS A 374 8.41 -22.53 -0.47
N GLU A 375 7.31 -21.83 -0.77
CA GLU A 375 7.36 -20.59 -1.56
C GLU A 375 8.31 -19.56 -0.92
N ALA A 376 9.07 -18.86 -1.76
CA ALA A 376 10.12 -17.89 -1.40
C ALA A 376 11.42 -18.45 -0.79
N TRP A 377 11.56 -19.78 -0.61
CA TRP A 377 12.80 -20.37 -0.09
C TRP A 377 13.62 -21.07 -1.17
N THR A 378 14.92 -20.80 -1.15
CA THR A 378 15.94 -21.57 -1.85
C THR A 378 16.32 -22.83 -1.05
N VAL A 379 17.07 -23.75 -1.67
CA VAL A 379 17.62 -24.91 -0.94
C VAL A 379 18.49 -24.46 0.22
N ARG A 380 19.25 -23.36 0.08
CA ARG A 380 20.06 -22.82 1.19
C ARG A 380 19.18 -22.36 2.35
N ASP A 381 18.11 -21.63 2.07
CA ASP A 381 17.19 -21.14 3.10
C ASP A 381 16.54 -22.31 3.85
N LEU A 382 16.10 -23.33 3.11
CA LEU A 382 15.51 -24.55 3.67
C LEU A 382 16.50 -25.32 4.55
N LEU A 383 17.76 -25.45 4.14
CA LEU A 383 18.81 -26.06 4.97
C LEU A 383 19.03 -25.27 6.26
N GLY A 384 19.12 -23.94 6.17
CA GLY A 384 19.26 -23.07 7.34
C GLY A 384 18.10 -23.23 8.31
N HIS A 385 16.88 -23.32 7.80
CA HIS A 385 15.68 -23.56 8.59
C HIS A 385 15.71 -24.93 9.30
N LEU A 386 16.07 -26.01 8.59
CA LEU A 386 16.21 -27.34 9.18
C LEU A 386 17.22 -27.38 10.34
N VAL A 387 18.32 -26.63 10.25
CA VAL A 387 19.27 -26.47 11.35
C VAL A 387 18.63 -25.69 12.50
N TRP A 388 18.00 -24.55 12.21
CA TRP A 388 17.37 -23.69 13.19
C TRP A 388 16.27 -24.41 14.00
N GLU A 389 15.41 -25.20 13.36
CA GLU A 389 14.37 -25.98 14.03
C GLU A 389 14.95 -26.94 15.08
N ASN A 390 16.02 -27.66 14.75
CA ASN A 390 16.70 -28.53 15.72
C ASN A 390 17.27 -27.73 16.91
N ILE A 391 17.86 -26.56 16.65
CA ILE A 391 18.39 -25.67 17.70
C ILE A 391 17.27 -25.21 18.64
N ILE A 392 16.17 -24.70 18.09
CA ILE A 392 15.05 -24.14 18.87
C ILE A 392 14.38 -25.21 19.73
N TRP A 393 13.95 -26.32 19.13
CA TRP A 393 13.21 -27.35 19.85
C TRP A 393 14.11 -28.15 20.81
N GLY A 394 15.36 -28.40 20.42
CA GLY A 394 16.36 -29.00 21.30
C GLY A 394 16.65 -28.13 22.52
N GLY A 395 16.89 -26.83 22.32
CA GLY A 395 17.13 -25.87 23.40
C GLY A 395 15.90 -25.68 24.30
N LEU A 396 14.69 -25.67 23.73
CA LEU A 396 13.45 -25.67 24.51
C LEU A 396 13.37 -26.89 25.43
N ALA A 397 13.61 -28.11 24.92
CA ALA A 397 13.63 -29.32 25.72
C ALA A 397 14.74 -29.33 26.79
N GLN A 398 15.84 -28.62 26.55
CA GLN A 398 16.89 -28.39 27.56
C GLN A 398 16.46 -27.39 28.66
N GLY A 399 15.44 -26.58 28.41
CA GLY A 399 15.02 -25.49 29.30
C GLY A 399 15.81 -24.20 29.09
N THR A 400 16.58 -24.11 28.01
CA THR A 400 17.37 -22.96 27.60
C THR A 400 17.00 -22.59 26.15
N PRO A 401 15.79 -22.05 25.93
CA PRO A 401 15.34 -21.68 24.59
C PRO A 401 16.32 -20.68 23.98
N PRO A 402 16.87 -20.96 22.79
CA PRO A 402 17.82 -20.08 22.12
C PRO A 402 17.16 -18.75 21.73
N THR A 403 17.93 -17.67 21.68
CA THR A 403 17.45 -16.34 21.26
C THR A 403 17.80 -16.01 19.81
N VAL A 404 18.27 -17.00 19.03
CA VAL A 404 18.70 -16.81 17.65
C VAL A 404 17.49 -16.71 16.70
N GLY A 405 17.48 -15.70 15.84
CA GLY A 405 16.42 -15.46 14.89
C GLY A 405 16.41 -16.48 13.74
N HIS A 406 15.21 -16.79 13.22
CA HIS A 406 15.04 -17.73 12.11
C HIS A 406 15.73 -17.32 10.80
N THR A 407 15.99 -16.03 10.59
CA THR A 407 16.67 -15.49 9.39
C THR A 407 18.18 -15.32 9.56
N GLU A 408 18.73 -15.61 10.75
CA GLU A 408 20.17 -15.59 10.96
C GLU A 408 20.85 -16.73 10.17
N ASP A 409 22.15 -16.59 9.89
CA ASP A 409 22.91 -17.64 9.22
C ASP A 409 23.25 -18.76 10.21
N HIS A 410 22.53 -19.87 10.10
CA HIS A 410 22.74 -21.09 10.91
C HIS A 410 23.64 -22.13 10.22
N LEU A 411 23.98 -21.94 8.95
CA LEU A 411 24.74 -22.93 8.17
C LEU A 411 26.25 -22.73 8.29
N GLY A 412 26.69 -21.46 8.31
CA GLY A 412 28.11 -21.12 8.19
C GLY A 412 28.72 -21.67 6.89
N ASP A 413 29.96 -22.17 6.98
CA ASP A 413 30.72 -22.67 5.83
C ASP A 413 30.47 -24.17 5.52
N ASP A 414 29.90 -24.93 6.47
CA ASP A 414 29.67 -26.37 6.35
C ASP A 414 28.25 -26.73 6.84
N HIS A 415 27.31 -26.78 5.89
CA HIS A 415 25.90 -27.05 6.17
C HIS A 415 25.66 -28.46 6.73
N ILE A 416 26.54 -29.41 6.43
CA ILE A 416 26.44 -30.78 6.94
C ILE A 416 26.81 -30.79 8.42
N ALA A 417 27.99 -30.24 8.77
CA ALA A 417 28.44 -30.17 10.15
C ALA A 417 27.49 -29.34 11.04
N ALA A 418 26.92 -28.27 10.49
CA ALA A 418 25.92 -27.46 11.18
C ALA A 418 24.67 -28.28 11.53
N PHE A 419 24.11 -29.03 10.54
CA PHE A 419 22.97 -29.90 10.79
C PHE A 419 23.31 -31.04 11.75
N GLU A 420 24.44 -31.72 11.58
CA GLU A 420 24.87 -32.81 12.49
C GLU A 420 24.93 -32.34 13.94
N THR A 421 25.52 -31.16 14.18
CA THR A 421 25.66 -30.58 15.52
C THR A 421 24.29 -30.25 16.12
N ALA A 422 23.43 -29.55 15.37
CA ALA A 422 22.10 -29.19 15.84
C ALA A 422 21.22 -30.42 16.08
N ALA A 423 21.23 -31.38 15.16
CA ALA A 423 20.48 -32.62 15.22
C ALA A 423 20.88 -33.47 16.44
N ALA A 424 22.19 -33.60 16.69
CA ALA A 424 22.71 -34.30 17.87
C ALA A 424 22.25 -33.64 19.18
N GLY A 425 22.29 -32.31 19.25
CA GLY A 425 21.83 -31.55 20.42
C GLY A 425 20.33 -31.73 20.70
N ALA A 426 19.49 -31.71 19.66
CA ALA A 426 18.06 -31.98 19.79
C ALA A 426 17.78 -33.42 20.23
N ARG A 427 18.49 -34.39 19.63
CA ARG A 427 18.35 -35.81 19.94
C ARG A 427 18.77 -36.13 21.39
N GLU A 428 19.91 -35.60 21.84
CA GLU A 428 20.32 -35.71 23.24
C GLU A 428 19.27 -35.09 24.17
N ALA A 429 18.74 -33.92 23.81
CA ALA A 429 17.74 -33.24 24.61
C ALA A 429 16.46 -34.07 24.79
N PHE A 430 15.96 -34.67 23.72
CA PHE A 430 14.71 -35.43 23.69
C PHE A 430 14.81 -36.84 24.28
N LEU A 431 15.97 -37.49 24.17
CA LEU A 431 16.19 -38.83 24.72
C LEU A 431 16.43 -38.86 26.24
N ARG A 432 16.52 -37.70 26.91
CA ARG A 432 16.66 -37.65 28.37
C ARG A 432 15.40 -38.22 29.05
N PRO A 433 15.57 -39.05 30.11
CA PRO A 433 14.44 -39.62 30.83
C PRO A 433 13.45 -38.55 31.34
N GLY A 434 12.15 -38.81 31.15
CA GLY A 434 11.06 -37.95 31.62
C GLY A 434 10.81 -36.69 30.78
N VAL A 435 11.52 -36.49 29.66
CA VAL A 435 11.27 -35.33 28.79
C VAL A 435 9.90 -35.38 28.15
N LEU A 436 9.40 -36.55 27.75
CA LEU A 436 8.10 -36.69 27.08
C LEU A 436 6.93 -36.23 27.97
N ASP A 437 7.03 -36.47 29.29
CA ASP A 437 5.98 -36.13 30.27
C ASP A 437 6.14 -34.73 30.86
N ARG A 438 7.29 -34.08 30.66
CA ARG A 438 7.56 -32.74 31.17
C ARG A 438 6.72 -31.70 30.44
N SER A 439 6.15 -30.75 31.16
CA SER A 439 5.41 -29.64 30.57
C SER A 439 6.33 -28.54 30.03
N PHE A 440 6.02 -28.05 28.82
CA PHE A 440 6.64 -26.91 28.13
C PHE A 440 5.54 -25.90 27.78
N GLY A 441 5.26 -25.00 28.71
CA GLY A 441 4.00 -24.25 28.68
C GLY A 441 2.82 -25.21 28.85
N PRO A 442 1.75 -25.11 28.04
CA PRO A 442 0.62 -26.04 28.12
C PRO A 442 0.91 -27.42 27.50
N ALA A 443 1.95 -27.58 26.69
CA ALA A 443 2.21 -28.81 25.95
C ALA A 443 3.08 -29.80 26.75
N PRO A 444 2.80 -31.12 26.73
CA PRO A 444 3.74 -32.14 27.18
C PRO A 444 4.90 -32.28 26.20
N GLY A 445 6.06 -32.71 26.66
CA GLY A 445 7.25 -32.86 25.84
C GLY A 445 7.09 -33.79 24.64
N ARG A 446 6.18 -34.78 24.69
CA ARG A 446 5.84 -35.58 23.51
C ARG A 446 5.35 -34.73 22.34
N ARG A 447 4.51 -33.71 22.59
CA ARG A 447 4.01 -32.78 21.55
C ARG A 447 5.11 -31.86 21.02
N VAL A 448 6.12 -31.57 21.84
CA VAL A 448 7.34 -30.86 21.42
C VAL A 448 8.16 -31.70 20.43
N VAL A 449 8.32 -33.01 20.69
CA VAL A 449 9.01 -33.93 19.78
C VAL A 449 8.21 -34.12 18.48
N GLU A 450 6.89 -34.29 18.57
CA GLU A 450 6.01 -34.40 17.40
C GLU A 450 6.12 -33.19 16.47
N GLN A 451 6.18 -31.99 17.04
CA GLN A 451 6.31 -30.77 16.24
C GLN A 451 7.59 -30.82 15.40
N LEU A 452 8.76 -31.04 16.01
CA LEU A 452 10.02 -31.13 15.25
C LEU A 452 10.01 -32.32 14.26
N LEU A 453 9.44 -33.46 14.62
CA LEU A 453 9.29 -34.58 13.69
C LEU A 453 8.50 -34.17 12.44
N VAL A 454 7.35 -33.50 12.60
CA VAL A 454 6.53 -33.04 11.47
C VAL A 454 7.28 -32.01 10.63
N GLU A 455 7.96 -31.04 11.24
CA GLU A 455 8.79 -30.06 10.53
C GLU A 455 9.86 -30.75 9.67
N LEU A 456 10.64 -31.66 10.26
CA LEU A 456 11.68 -32.40 9.55
C LEU A 456 11.10 -33.26 8.43
N LEU A 457 9.96 -33.91 8.64
CA LEU A 457 9.35 -34.79 7.65
C LEU A 457 8.85 -33.99 6.42
N VAL A 458 8.16 -32.87 6.65
CA VAL A 458 7.61 -32.02 5.58
C VAL A 458 8.72 -31.28 4.84
N HIS A 459 9.70 -30.74 5.56
CA HIS A 459 10.82 -30.05 4.94
C HIS A 459 11.86 -31.00 4.31
N GLY A 460 11.93 -32.24 4.79
CA GLY A 460 12.61 -33.34 4.10
C GLY A 460 11.98 -33.62 2.72
N TRP A 461 10.65 -33.59 2.62
CA TRP A 461 9.95 -33.68 1.34
C TRP A 461 10.23 -32.48 0.43
N ASP A 462 10.24 -31.26 0.98
CA ASP A 462 10.58 -30.04 0.22
C ASP A 462 12.01 -30.15 -0.36
N LEU A 463 12.97 -30.62 0.45
CA LEU A 463 14.37 -30.78 0.06
C LEU A 463 14.55 -31.90 -0.98
N ALA A 464 13.95 -33.08 -0.75
CA ALA A 464 13.97 -34.18 -1.71
C ALA A 464 13.43 -33.75 -3.08
N THR A 465 12.32 -32.99 -3.09
CA THR A 465 11.72 -32.43 -4.29
C THR A 465 12.67 -31.48 -5.02
N ALA A 466 13.26 -30.50 -4.32
CA ALA A 466 14.19 -29.53 -4.91
C ALA A 466 15.48 -30.18 -5.46
N LEU A 467 15.90 -31.29 -4.86
CA LEU A 467 17.07 -32.07 -5.30
C LEU A 467 16.74 -33.07 -6.42
N GLY A 468 15.46 -33.31 -6.72
CA GLY A 468 15.02 -34.32 -7.68
C GLY A 468 15.26 -35.75 -7.20
N LEU A 469 15.13 -35.98 -5.90
CA LEU A 469 15.28 -37.29 -5.23
C LEU A 469 13.90 -37.91 -4.96
N ASP A 470 13.90 -39.17 -4.51
CA ASP A 470 12.67 -39.85 -4.09
C ASP A 470 12.03 -39.14 -2.89
N ARG A 471 10.71 -39.01 -2.94
CA ARG A 471 9.88 -38.22 -2.02
C ARG A 471 9.07 -39.10 -1.07
N ASP A 472 9.05 -40.41 -1.25
CA ASP A 472 8.36 -41.35 -0.36
C ASP A 472 9.20 -41.68 0.89
N LEU A 473 9.48 -40.64 1.68
CA LEU A 473 10.32 -40.73 2.88
C LEU A 473 9.52 -41.33 4.04
N GLU A 474 10.10 -42.32 4.72
CA GLU A 474 9.52 -42.98 5.90
C GLU A 474 7.99 -43.26 5.79
N PRO A 475 7.53 -44.10 4.84
CA PRO A 475 6.12 -44.15 4.44
C PRO A 475 5.13 -44.54 5.56
N ASP A 476 5.57 -45.34 6.53
CA ASP A 476 4.80 -45.69 7.72
C ASP A 476 4.68 -44.52 8.70
N VAL A 477 5.76 -43.76 8.90
CA VAL A 477 5.76 -42.53 9.72
C VAL A 477 4.92 -41.45 9.05
N ALA A 478 5.05 -41.25 7.74
CA ALA A 478 4.23 -40.30 6.99
C ALA A 478 2.73 -40.61 7.04
N ARG A 479 2.37 -41.90 7.04
CA ARG A 479 0.98 -42.34 7.21
C ARG A 479 0.43 -42.03 8.61
N ALA A 480 1.26 -42.19 9.65
CA ALA A 480 0.92 -41.81 11.02
C ALA A 480 0.85 -40.28 11.20
N ALA A 481 1.66 -39.52 10.44
CA ALA A 481 1.70 -38.07 10.53
C ALA A 481 0.41 -37.40 10.03
N LEU A 482 -0.22 -37.92 8.96
CA LEU A 482 -1.39 -37.28 8.36
C LEU A 482 -2.56 -37.01 9.34
N PRO A 483 -3.03 -37.97 10.15
CA PRO A 483 -4.06 -37.68 11.15
C PRO A 483 -3.61 -36.65 12.19
N VAL A 484 -2.35 -36.71 12.65
CA VAL A 484 -1.80 -35.75 13.63
C VAL A 484 -1.73 -34.34 13.05
N VAL A 485 -1.25 -34.19 11.81
CA VAL A 485 -1.19 -32.91 11.09
C VAL A 485 -2.58 -32.31 10.93
N ARG A 486 -3.58 -33.13 10.57
CA ARG A 486 -4.97 -32.68 10.47
C ARG A 486 -5.53 -32.23 11.82
N GLU A 487 -5.31 -33.03 12.85
CA GLU A 487 -5.72 -32.75 14.23
C GLU A 487 -5.18 -31.39 14.73
N ILE A 488 -3.91 -31.09 14.45
CA ILE A 488 -3.25 -29.86 14.93
C ILE A 488 -3.63 -28.64 14.08
N TYR A 489 -3.67 -28.79 12.75
CA TYR A 489 -3.66 -27.67 11.81
C TYR A 489 -4.96 -27.44 11.04
N ASP A 490 -5.89 -28.40 10.93
CA ASP A 490 -7.10 -28.21 10.11
C ASP A 490 -8.02 -27.10 10.64
N ALA A 491 -8.01 -26.88 11.95
CA ALA A 491 -8.76 -25.80 12.58
C ALA A 491 -8.13 -24.42 12.36
N LEU A 492 -6.88 -24.33 11.87
CA LEU A 492 -6.22 -23.05 11.66
C LEU A 492 -6.74 -22.35 10.39
N PRO A 493 -6.90 -21.02 10.44
CA PRO A 493 -7.32 -20.25 9.29
C PRO A 493 -6.26 -20.31 8.17
N ARG A 494 -6.69 -20.74 6.97
CA ARG A 494 -5.84 -20.79 5.78
C ARG A 494 -5.85 -19.43 5.04
N THR A 495 -5.35 -18.39 5.70
CA THR A 495 -5.30 -17.01 5.17
C THR A 495 -3.88 -16.64 4.73
N ALA A 496 -3.75 -15.58 3.93
CA ALA A 496 -2.44 -15.04 3.54
C ALA A 496 -1.60 -14.50 4.73
N GLY A 497 -2.22 -14.26 5.89
CA GLY A 497 -1.55 -13.87 7.13
C GLY A 497 -1.43 -15.00 8.15
N GLY A 498 -1.87 -16.22 7.80
CA GLY A 498 -1.75 -17.41 8.65
C GLY A 498 -0.47 -18.18 8.36
N SER A 499 -0.10 -19.07 9.28
CA SER A 499 1.15 -19.82 9.23
C SER A 499 1.15 -20.93 8.17
N ILE A 500 -0.02 -21.27 7.61
CA ILE A 500 -0.15 -22.39 6.67
C ILE A 500 -1.04 -22.03 5.48
N ALA A 501 -0.52 -22.29 4.29
CA ALA A 501 -1.23 -22.10 3.03
C ALA A 501 -2.47 -23.01 2.90
N PRO A 502 -3.44 -22.66 2.02
CA PRO A 502 -4.58 -23.53 1.74
C PRO A 502 -4.17 -24.91 1.27
N ALA A 503 -4.82 -25.95 1.82
CA ALA A 503 -4.62 -27.33 1.41
C ALA A 503 -4.82 -27.50 -0.10
N ARG A 504 -3.98 -28.34 -0.72
CA ARG A 504 -4.02 -28.65 -2.15
C ARG A 504 -4.66 -30.03 -2.37
N PRO A 505 -5.35 -30.21 -3.51
CA PRO A 505 -5.88 -31.53 -3.85
C PRO A 505 -4.75 -32.52 -4.08
N THR A 506 -4.95 -33.76 -3.65
CA THR A 506 -4.04 -34.90 -3.88
C THR A 506 -4.83 -36.13 -4.31
N PRO A 507 -4.30 -36.95 -5.23
CA PRO A 507 -4.89 -38.26 -5.52
C PRO A 507 -4.93 -39.14 -4.26
N GLU A 508 -6.01 -39.90 -4.08
CA GLU A 508 -6.18 -40.78 -2.91
C GLU A 508 -5.07 -41.85 -2.80
N HIS A 509 -4.48 -42.24 -3.93
CA HIS A 509 -3.38 -43.20 -4.02
C HIS A 509 -1.98 -42.56 -4.02
N ALA A 510 -1.88 -41.24 -3.81
CA ALA A 510 -0.58 -40.59 -3.70
C ALA A 510 0.18 -41.13 -2.46
N PRO A 511 1.53 -41.15 -2.50
CA PRO A 511 2.36 -41.46 -1.34
C PRO A 511 1.89 -40.70 -0.09
N ALA A 512 2.02 -41.30 1.09
CA ALA A 512 1.49 -40.70 2.31
C ALA A 512 2.09 -39.31 2.59
N LEU A 513 3.39 -39.14 2.29
CA LEU A 513 4.06 -37.86 2.48
C LEU A 513 3.59 -36.78 1.50
N ASP A 514 3.16 -37.14 0.29
CA ASP A 514 2.52 -36.21 -0.65
C ASP A 514 1.19 -35.70 -0.09
N GLN A 515 0.40 -36.59 0.54
CA GLN A 515 -0.88 -36.19 1.17
C GLN A 515 -0.64 -35.23 2.35
N VAL A 516 0.39 -35.48 3.16
CA VAL A 516 0.80 -34.58 4.25
C VAL A 516 1.23 -33.22 3.68
N ALA A 517 2.16 -33.20 2.71
CA ALA A 517 2.65 -31.98 2.10
C ALA A 517 1.51 -31.15 1.47
N ALA A 518 0.58 -31.81 0.78
CA ALA A 518 -0.58 -31.15 0.19
C ALA A 518 -1.56 -30.60 1.23
N SER A 519 -1.76 -31.29 2.36
CA SER A 519 -2.59 -30.77 3.46
C SER A 519 -2.00 -29.48 4.07
N LEU A 520 -0.68 -29.32 4.00
CA LEU A 520 0.08 -28.13 4.40
C LEU A 520 0.34 -27.14 3.24
N GLY A 521 -0.40 -27.31 2.15
CA GLY A 521 -0.49 -26.34 1.05
C GLY A 521 0.55 -26.47 -0.06
N ARG A 522 1.42 -27.49 -0.03
CA ARG A 522 2.40 -27.74 -1.10
C ARG A 522 1.70 -28.23 -2.37
N ARG A 523 2.20 -27.79 -3.52
CA ARG A 523 1.77 -28.35 -4.82
C ARG A 523 2.56 -29.62 -5.07
N ILE A 524 1.87 -30.70 -5.40
CA ILE A 524 2.52 -31.97 -5.72
C ILE A 524 3.04 -31.91 -7.16
N PRO A 525 4.35 -32.13 -7.38
CA PRO A 525 4.91 -32.26 -8.73
C PRO A 525 4.24 -33.42 -9.48
N GLY A 526 4.00 -33.21 -10.78
CA GLY A 526 3.37 -34.21 -11.65
C GLY A 526 4.30 -35.33 -12.08
#